data_AF-A0A484CIP2-F1
#
_entry.id   AF-A0A484CIP2-F1
#
_cell.length_a   1.000
_cell.length_b   1.000
_cell.length_c   1.000
_cell.angle_alpha   90.00
_cell.angle_beta   90.00
_cell.angle_gamma   90.00
#
_symmetry.space_group_name_H-M   'P 1'
#
loop_
_entity.id
_entity.type
_entity.pdbx_description
1 polymer ?
#
loop_
_entity_poly.entity_id
_entity_poly.type
_entity_poly.pdbx_seq_one_letter_code
_entity_poly.pdbx_strand_id
1 'polypeptide(L)'
;MEAIKKKMQMLKLDKENAIDRAEQAEGDKKGAEDKCKQLEEELLGLQKKLKGVEDELDKYSESLKDAQEKLEQAEKKATDAEAEVASLNRRIQLVEEELDRAQERLATALQKLEEAEKAADESERGMKVIENRASKDEEKMEIQEMQLKEAKHIAEEADRKYEEVARKLVILEGDLERSEERAEVAEARVRELEEELRLMDQNMKSMMCGEEEVLNCTKKTPDSKSGDLEEELKNVTNNLKSLEAQAEKYSQKEDKYEEEIKVLTDKLKEAETRAEFAERSVAKLEKTIDDLEEKLAQAKEENLDMHQVLDQTLLELNNL
;
A
#
# COMPACT_ATOMS: atom_id res chain seq x y z
N MET A 1 51.90 121.34 110.27
CA MET A 1 51.86 119.86 110.35
C MET A 1 50.64 119.26 109.66
N GLU A 2 49.41 119.70 109.94
CA GLU A 2 48.18 119.04 109.45
C GLU A 2 48.10 118.76 107.96
N ALA A 3 48.55 119.67 107.09
CA ALA A 3 48.52 119.48 105.63
C ALA A 3 49.28 118.22 105.19
N ILE A 4 50.40 117.88 105.84
CA ILE A 4 51.16 116.65 105.59
C ILE A 4 50.35 115.45 106.06
N LYS A 5 49.71 115.53 107.24
CA LYS A 5 48.88 114.45 107.80
C LYS A 5 47.66 114.15 106.91
N LYS A 6 46.96 115.17 106.40
CA LYS A 6 45.89 115.03 105.41
C LYS A 6 46.40 114.42 104.10
N LYS A 7 47.53 114.89 103.56
CA LYS A 7 48.12 114.33 102.33
C LYS A 7 48.56 112.87 102.50
N MET A 8 49.04 112.49 103.70
CA MET A 8 49.39 111.11 104.04
C MET A 8 48.15 110.22 104.22
N GLN A 9 47.04 110.74 104.75
CA GLN A 9 45.75 110.02 104.78
C GLN A 9 45.15 109.83 103.39
N MET A 10 45.20 110.85 102.52
CA MET A 10 44.82 110.72 101.10
C MET A 10 45.65 109.62 100.44
N LEU A 11 46.99 109.71 100.48
CA LEU A 11 47.87 108.69 99.88
C LEU A 11 47.68 107.28 100.45
N LYS A 12 47.22 107.13 101.70
CA LYS A 12 46.86 105.83 102.27
C LYS A 12 45.55 105.31 101.70
N LEU A 13 44.52 106.15 101.61
CA LEU A 13 43.23 105.82 101.00
C LEU A 13 43.38 105.54 99.49
N ASP A 14 44.19 106.32 98.77
CA ASP A 14 44.51 106.12 97.36
C ASP A 14 45.24 104.78 97.15
N LYS A 15 46.15 104.40 98.07
CA LYS A 15 46.80 103.09 98.07
C LYS A 15 45.82 101.95 98.33
N GLU A 16 44.92 102.11 99.30
CA GLU A 16 43.93 101.09 99.67
C GLU A 16 42.94 100.88 98.51
N ASN A 17 42.36 101.95 97.95
CA ASN A 17 41.55 101.91 96.73
C ASN A 17 42.28 101.30 95.51
N ALA A 18 43.61 101.45 95.41
CA ALA A 18 44.42 100.87 94.34
C ALA A 18 44.70 99.37 94.55
N ILE A 19 44.79 98.92 95.81
CA ILE A 19 44.88 97.49 96.16
C ILE A 19 43.54 96.81 95.90
N ASP A 20 42.44 97.36 96.40
CA ASP A 20 41.09 96.79 96.21
C ASP A 20 40.76 96.62 94.71
N ARG A 21 41.16 97.58 93.87
CA ARG A 21 41.04 97.51 92.41
C ARG A 21 41.98 96.49 91.76
N ALA A 22 43.18 96.29 92.30
CA ALA A 22 44.10 95.27 91.81
C ALA A 22 43.61 93.86 92.16
N GLU A 23 43.15 93.64 93.40
CA GLU A 23 42.56 92.37 93.85
C GLU A 23 41.27 92.05 93.07
N GLN A 24 40.40 93.04 92.83
CA GLN A 24 39.24 92.87 91.96
C GLN A 24 39.65 92.52 90.52
N ALA A 25 40.64 93.21 89.94
CA ALA A 25 41.13 92.91 88.60
C ALA A 25 41.81 91.53 88.49
N GLU A 26 42.50 91.06 89.52
CA GLU A 26 43.01 89.67 89.57
C GLU A 26 41.88 88.64 89.68
N GLY A 27 40.83 88.94 90.46
CA GLY A 27 39.62 88.12 90.55
C GLY A 27 38.89 88.00 89.22
N ASP A 28 38.62 89.13 88.56
CA ASP A 28 37.97 89.20 87.24
C ASP A 28 38.84 88.53 86.16
N LYS A 29 40.16 88.76 86.17
CA LYS A 29 41.12 88.10 85.28
C LYS A 29 41.07 86.58 85.47
N LYS A 30 41.15 86.08 86.70
CA LYS A 30 41.11 84.63 86.98
C LYS A 30 39.78 84.02 86.55
N GLY A 31 38.67 84.70 86.83
CA GLY A 31 37.34 84.30 86.37
C GLY A 31 37.18 84.30 84.84
N ALA A 32 37.97 85.09 84.12
CA ALA A 32 38.07 85.04 82.65
C ALA A 32 38.98 83.90 82.16
N GLU A 33 40.15 83.69 82.80
CA GLU A 33 41.06 82.58 82.48
C GLU A 33 40.40 81.21 82.67
N ASP A 34 39.64 81.02 83.77
CA ASP A 34 38.96 79.75 84.05
C ASP A 34 37.77 79.50 83.09
N LYS A 35 37.09 80.55 82.61
CA LYS A 35 36.10 80.45 81.51
C LYS A 35 36.76 80.16 80.16
N CYS A 36 37.93 80.72 79.89
CA CYS A 36 38.67 80.48 78.66
C CYS A 36 39.05 79.00 78.55
N LYS A 37 39.57 78.40 79.62
CA LYS A 37 39.86 76.96 79.71
C LYS A 37 38.61 76.10 79.46
N GLN A 38 37.47 76.44 80.08
CA GLN A 38 36.21 75.72 79.86
C GLN A 38 35.78 75.75 78.38
N LEU A 39 35.85 76.92 77.74
CA LEU A 39 35.53 77.06 76.31
C LEU A 39 36.54 76.33 75.41
N GLU A 40 37.83 76.31 75.77
CA GLU A 40 38.87 75.54 75.06
C GLU A 40 38.63 74.04 75.16
N GLU A 41 38.28 73.52 76.34
CA GLU A 41 37.91 72.11 76.56
C GLU A 41 36.62 71.72 75.81
N GLU A 42 35.58 72.57 75.85
CA GLU A 42 34.33 72.37 75.10
C GLU A 42 34.58 72.37 73.59
N LEU A 43 35.36 73.32 73.07
CA LEU A 43 35.67 73.45 71.65
C LEU A 43 36.49 72.26 71.15
N LEU A 44 37.47 71.78 71.93
CA LEU A 44 38.25 70.59 71.61
C LEU A 44 37.39 69.31 71.67
N GLY A 45 36.44 69.24 72.63
CA GLY A 45 35.43 68.19 72.70
C GLY A 45 34.47 68.18 71.50
N LEU A 46 34.07 69.36 71.02
CA LEU A 46 33.24 69.54 69.82
C LEU A 46 34.01 69.18 68.54
N GLN A 47 35.27 69.59 68.40
CA GLN A 47 36.13 69.19 67.27
C GLN A 47 36.29 67.66 67.21
N LYS A 48 36.48 66.99 68.35
CA LYS A 48 36.57 65.53 68.40
C LYS A 48 35.26 64.84 68.01
N LYS A 49 34.10 65.42 68.38
CA LYS A 49 32.77 64.92 67.95
C LYS A 49 32.53 65.14 66.47
N LEU A 50 32.85 66.32 65.95
CA LEU A 50 32.74 66.67 64.53
C LEU A 50 33.51 65.66 63.69
N LYS A 51 34.78 65.42 64.01
CA LYS A 51 35.59 64.44 63.29
C LYS A 51 35.02 63.01 63.38
N GLY A 52 34.47 62.61 64.52
CA GLY A 52 33.80 61.31 64.64
C GLY A 52 32.60 61.16 63.70
N VAL A 53 31.83 62.23 63.50
CA VAL A 53 30.70 62.27 62.55
C VAL A 53 31.17 62.35 61.10
N GLU A 54 32.26 63.05 60.80
CA GLU A 54 32.91 63.04 59.48
C GLU A 54 33.42 61.63 59.13
N ASP A 55 34.17 61.01 60.04
CA ASP A 55 34.66 59.62 59.92
C ASP A 55 33.49 58.62 59.77
N GLU A 56 32.28 58.89 60.28
CA GLU A 56 31.08 58.05 60.08
C GLU A 56 30.36 58.34 58.75
N LEU A 57 30.23 59.62 58.38
CA LEU A 57 29.59 60.07 57.12
C LEU A 57 30.31 59.49 55.89
N ASP A 58 31.65 59.46 55.90
CA ASP A 58 32.43 58.86 54.81
C ASP A 58 32.15 57.36 54.69
N LYS A 59 32.14 56.61 55.80
CA LYS A 59 31.83 55.16 55.81
C LYS A 59 30.43 54.87 55.29
N TYR A 60 29.42 55.67 55.69
CA TYR A 60 28.07 55.53 55.16
C TYR A 60 27.97 55.92 53.68
N SER A 61 28.76 56.89 53.22
CA SER A 61 28.81 57.32 51.82
C SER A 61 29.47 56.29 50.90
N GLU A 62 30.54 55.62 51.37
CA GLU A 62 31.12 54.46 50.67
C GLU A 62 30.13 53.29 50.66
N SER A 63 29.57 52.92 51.82
CA SER A 63 28.58 51.83 51.94
C SER A 63 27.35 52.03 51.06
N LEU A 64 26.91 53.28 50.86
CA LEU A 64 25.80 53.63 49.99
C LEU A 64 26.13 53.41 48.50
N LYS A 65 27.32 53.80 48.03
CA LYS A 65 27.78 53.52 46.66
C LYS A 65 27.91 52.03 46.42
N ASP A 66 28.51 51.32 47.38
CA ASP A 66 28.66 49.86 47.39
C ASP A 66 27.31 49.13 47.30
N ALA A 67 26.24 49.73 47.83
CA ALA A 67 24.87 49.21 47.72
C ALA A 67 24.21 49.58 46.39
N GLN A 68 24.45 50.79 45.88
CA GLN A 68 23.94 51.26 44.57
C GLN A 68 24.53 50.45 43.41
N GLU A 69 25.84 50.22 43.37
CA GLU A 69 26.46 49.40 42.32
C GLU A 69 25.96 47.94 42.33
N LYS A 70 25.67 47.40 43.53
CA LYS A 70 25.09 46.05 43.67
C LYS A 70 23.61 46.02 43.25
N LEU A 71 22.87 47.11 43.46
CA LEU A 71 21.49 47.24 42.99
C LEU A 71 21.45 47.31 41.45
N GLU A 72 22.23 48.18 40.81
CA GLU A 72 22.30 48.28 39.35
C GLU A 72 22.70 46.94 38.69
N GLN A 73 23.63 46.20 39.29
CA GLN A 73 24.02 44.86 38.83
C GLN A 73 22.91 43.81 39.01
N ALA A 74 22.05 43.95 40.03
CA ALA A 74 20.93 43.05 40.25
C ALA A 74 19.76 43.39 39.31
N GLU A 75 19.42 44.67 39.15
CA GLU A 75 18.41 45.17 38.22
C GLU A 75 18.73 44.77 36.78
N LYS A 76 19.99 44.95 36.35
CA LYS A 76 20.41 44.51 35.01
C LYS A 76 20.19 43.01 34.82
N LYS A 77 20.64 42.16 35.76
CA LYS A 77 20.45 40.70 35.70
C LYS A 77 18.97 40.31 35.67
N ALA A 78 18.10 41.04 36.38
CA ALA A 78 16.67 40.84 36.29
C ALA A 78 16.15 41.17 34.89
N THR A 79 16.53 42.30 34.30
CA THR A 79 16.10 42.66 32.92
C THR A 79 16.64 41.70 31.84
N ASP A 80 17.86 41.21 32.00
CA ASP A 80 18.45 40.20 31.10
C ASP A 80 17.65 38.88 31.19
N ALA A 81 17.31 38.42 32.41
CA ALA A 81 16.52 37.21 32.63
C ALA A 81 15.04 37.35 32.19
N GLU A 82 14.41 38.52 32.39
CA GLU A 82 13.06 38.80 31.88
C GLU A 82 13.01 38.73 30.35
N ALA A 83 14.06 39.20 29.66
CA ALA A 83 14.19 39.10 28.21
C ALA A 83 14.35 37.65 27.74
N GLU A 84 15.14 36.83 28.45
CA GLU A 84 15.26 35.39 28.18
C GLU A 84 13.92 34.65 28.38
N VAL A 85 13.22 34.91 29.49
CA VAL A 85 11.88 34.33 29.76
C VAL A 85 10.86 34.74 28.69
N ALA A 86 10.87 36.01 28.25
CA ALA A 86 10.02 36.49 27.16
C ALA A 86 10.35 35.81 25.80
N SER A 87 11.62 35.47 25.56
CA SER A 87 12.07 34.72 24.38
C SER A 87 11.63 33.26 24.43
N LEU A 88 11.82 32.60 25.58
CA LEU A 88 11.41 31.21 25.80
C LEU A 88 9.90 31.02 25.69
N ASN A 89 9.09 31.93 26.26
CA ASN A 89 7.63 31.87 26.13
C ASN A 89 7.15 31.94 24.68
N ARG A 90 7.79 32.76 23.82
CA ARG A 90 7.49 32.79 22.38
C ARG A 90 7.89 31.49 21.68
N ARG A 91 9.00 30.87 22.09
CA ARG A 91 9.44 29.58 21.55
C ARG A 91 8.50 28.44 21.94
N ILE A 92 7.98 28.46 23.18
CA ILE A 92 6.97 27.50 23.65
C ILE A 92 5.72 27.58 22.76
N GLN A 93 5.15 28.77 22.57
CA GLN A 93 3.96 28.97 21.71
C GLN A 93 4.14 28.46 20.28
N LEU A 94 5.32 28.65 19.67
CA LEU A 94 5.61 28.14 18.33
C LEU A 94 5.68 26.60 18.30
N VAL A 95 6.24 25.97 19.33
CA VAL A 95 6.31 24.50 19.45
C VAL A 95 4.93 23.91 19.75
N GLU A 96 4.09 24.59 20.53
CA GLU A 96 2.69 24.23 20.75
C GLU A 96 1.88 24.27 19.43
N GLU A 97 1.99 25.35 18.65
CA GLU A 97 1.37 25.44 17.31
C GLU A 97 1.87 24.36 16.33
N GLU A 98 3.15 23.99 16.38
CA GLU A 98 3.71 22.92 15.54
C GLU A 98 3.23 21.53 16.00
N LEU A 99 3.08 21.31 17.31
CA LEU A 99 2.54 20.09 17.88
C LEU A 99 1.06 19.89 17.51
N ASP A 100 0.22 20.91 17.63
CA ASP A 100 -1.19 20.85 17.24
C ASP A 100 -1.34 20.49 15.75
N ARG A 101 -0.57 21.17 14.87
CA ARG A 101 -0.52 20.87 13.43
C ARG A 101 -0.02 19.45 13.12
N ALA A 102 0.86 18.90 13.95
CA ALA A 102 1.30 17.51 13.82
C ALA A 102 0.21 16.51 14.25
N GLN A 103 -0.54 16.82 15.32
CA GLN A 103 -1.66 16.00 15.79
C GLN A 103 -2.82 15.97 14.78
N GLU A 104 -3.21 17.10 14.19
CA GLU A 104 -4.24 17.16 13.13
C GLU A 104 -3.86 16.28 11.91
N ARG A 105 -2.58 16.35 11.49
CA ARG A 105 -2.05 15.52 10.40
C ARG A 105 -2.05 14.04 10.76
N LEU A 106 -1.67 13.68 11.98
CA LEU A 106 -1.68 12.30 12.46
C LEU A 106 -3.10 11.74 12.51
N ALA A 107 -4.06 12.48 13.06
CA ALA A 107 -5.47 12.07 13.08
C ALA A 107 -6.02 11.84 11.65
N THR A 108 -5.70 12.74 10.72
CA THR A 108 -6.07 12.62 9.31
C THR A 108 -5.41 11.40 8.63
N ALA A 109 -4.19 11.05 9.01
CA ALA A 109 -3.49 9.88 8.49
C ALA A 109 -4.08 8.56 9.05
N LEU A 110 -4.39 8.53 10.35
CA LEU A 110 -5.02 7.38 11.01
C LEU A 110 -6.40 7.06 10.44
N GLN A 111 -7.25 8.08 10.20
CA GLN A 111 -8.54 7.86 9.54
C GLN A 111 -8.38 7.21 8.16
N LYS A 112 -7.43 7.69 7.35
CA LYS A 112 -7.16 7.12 6.00
C LYS A 112 -6.61 5.70 6.06
N LEU A 113 -5.86 5.36 7.11
CA LEU A 113 -5.40 3.99 7.35
C LEU A 113 -6.61 3.08 7.66
N GLU A 114 -7.48 3.48 8.58
CA GLU A 114 -8.69 2.72 8.94
C GLU A 114 -9.67 2.54 7.75
N GLU A 115 -9.76 3.53 6.87
CA GLU A 115 -10.51 3.45 5.60
C GLU A 115 -9.85 2.48 4.60
N ALA A 116 -8.51 2.46 4.50
CA ALA A 116 -7.77 1.56 3.62
C ALA A 116 -7.79 0.10 4.13
N GLU A 117 -7.67 -0.12 5.44
CA GLU A 117 -7.79 -1.44 6.09
C GLU A 117 -9.13 -2.07 5.78
N LYS A 118 -10.25 -1.34 5.94
CA LYS A 118 -11.60 -1.82 5.59
C LYS A 118 -11.73 -2.20 4.12
N ALA A 119 -11.14 -1.40 3.22
CA ALA A 119 -11.14 -1.70 1.78
C ALA A 119 -10.30 -2.96 1.46
N ALA A 120 -9.20 -3.21 2.16
CA ALA A 120 -8.42 -4.44 2.05
C ALA A 120 -9.20 -5.65 2.57
N ASP A 121 -9.87 -5.52 3.71
CA ASP A 121 -10.73 -6.54 4.33
C ASP A 121 -11.88 -6.97 3.40
N GLU A 122 -12.53 -6.01 2.73
CA GLU A 122 -13.55 -6.29 1.71
C GLU A 122 -12.97 -6.93 0.44
N SER A 123 -11.76 -6.53 0.04
CA SER A 123 -11.05 -7.11 -1.10
C SER A 123 -10.63 -8.57 -0.86
N GLU A 124 -10.10 -8.92 0.32
CA GLU A 124 -9.74 -10.31 0.67
C GLU A 124 -10.98 -11.21 0.66
N ARG A 125 -12.09 -10.75 1.25
CA ARG A 125 -13.37 -11.45 1.22
C ARG A 125 -13.88 -11.65 -0.22
N GLY A 126 -13.70 -10.64 -1.08
CA GLY A 126 -13.99 -10.72 -2.51
C GLY A 126 -13.14 -11.78 -3.23
N MET A 127 -11.82 -11.75 -3.02
CA MET A 127 -10.86 -12.71 -3.59
C MET A 127 -11.21 -14.14 -3.18
N LYS A 128 -11.48 -14.38 -1.89
CA LYS A 128 -11.85 -15.69 -1.35
C LYS A 128 -13.14 -16.24 -1.93
N VAL A 129 -14.12 -15.38 -2.24
CA VAL A 129 -15.35 -15.77 -2.94
C VAL A 129 -15.09 -16.12 -4.41
N ILE A 130 -14.12 -15.49 -5.07
CA ILE A 130 -13.72 -15.80 -6.46
C ILE A 130 -12.93 -17.13 -6.50
N GLU A 131 -11.96 -17.31 -5.61
CA GLU A 131 -11.20 -18.56 -5.40
C GLU A 131 -12.14 -19.76 -5.18
N ASN A 132 -13.11 -19.63 -4.27
CA ASN A 132 -14.13 -20.65 -4.00
C ASN A 132 -15.13 -20.91 -5.15
N ARG A 133 -15.12 -20.08 -6.21
CA ARG A 133 -15.84 -20.35 -7.47
C ARG A 133 -14.94 -21.03 -8.48
N ALA A 134 -13.72 -20.52 -8.68
CA ALA A 134 -12.73 -21.08 -9.59
C ALA A 134 -12.49 -22.57 -9.32
N SER A 135 -12.18 -22.94 -8.07
CA SER A 135 -12.00 -24.34 -7.66
C SER A 135 -13.24 -25.22 -7.95
N LYS A 136 -14.46 -24.69 -7.81
CA LYS A 136 -15.70 -25.44 -8.09
C LYS A 136 -16.05 -25.51 -9.57
N ASP A 137 -15.51 -24.63 -10.40
CA ASP A 137 -15.66 -24.68 -11.85
C ASP A 137 -14.56 -25.54 -12.49
N GLU A 138 -13.38 -25.61 -11.87
CA GLU A 138 -12.30 -26.58 -12.13
C GLU A 138 -12.74 -28.02 -11.83
N GLU A 139 -13.28 -28.30 -10.62
CA GLU A 139 -13.88 -29.61 -10.27
C GLU A 139 -14.92 -30.09 -11.29
N LYS A 140 -15.77 -29.19 -11.81
CA LYS A 140 -16.76 -29.52 -12.85
C LYS A 140 -16.09 -29.80 -14.19
N MET A 141 -15.04 -29.07 -14.54
CA MET A 141 -14.31 -29.22 -15.79
C MET A 141 -13.63 -30.60 -15.86
N GLU A 142 -12.99 -31.05 -14.77
CA GLU A 142 -12.42 -32.39 -14.67
C GLU A 142 -13.49 -33.50 -14.86
N ILE A 143 -14.64 -33.36 -14.22
CA ILE A 143 -15.76 -34.30 -14.36
C ILE A 143 -16.30 -34.33 -15.80
N GLN A 144 -16.47 -33.17 -16.43
CA GLN A 144 -16.92 -33.06 -17.82
C GLN A 144 -15.88 -33.61 -18.80
N GLU A 145 -14.58 -33.42 -18.53
CA GLU A 145 -13.51 -34.03 -19.32
C GLU A 145 -13.51 -35.56 -19.24
N MET A 146 -13.71 -36.14 -18.05
CA MET A 146 -13.83 -37.59 -17.88
C MET A 146 -15.03 -38.14 -18.66
N GLN A 147 -16.20 -37.52 -18.50
CA GLN A 147 -17.42 -37.90 -19.24
C GLN A 147 -17.23 -37.77 -20.77
N LEU A 148 -16.50 -36.75 -21.24
CA LEU A 148 -16.19 -36.57 -22.66
C LEU A 148 -15.22 -37.65 -23.17
N LYS A 149 -14.23 -38.07 -22.37
CA LYS A 149 -13.30 -39.15 -22.70
C LYS A 149 -14.02 -40.50 -22.79
N GLU A 150 -14.93 -40.78 -21.85
CA GLU A 150 -15.79 -41.98 -21.88
C GLU A 150 -16.72 -41.97 -23.10
N ALA A 151 -17.42 -40.86 -23.37
CA ALA A 151 -18.33 -40.74 -24.49
C ALA A 151 -17.62 -40.90 -25.85
N LYS A 152 -16.39 -40.39 -26.00
CA LYS A 152 -15.54 -40.61 -27.18
C LYS A 152 -15.18 -42.08 -27.35
N HIS A 153 -14.74 -42.76 -26.28
CA HIS A 153 -14.40 -44.19 -26.35
C HIS A 153 -15.62 -45.05 -26.74
N ILE A 154 -16.81 -44.73 -26.23
CA ILE A 154 -18.07 -45.41 -26.59
C ILE A 154 -18.42 -45.18 -28.08
N ALA A 155 -18.22 -43.96 -28.59
CA ALA A 155 -18.43 -43.64 -30.01
C ALA A 155 -17.44 -44.40 -30.91
N GLU A 156 -16.14 -44.37 -30.61
CA GLU A 156 -15.12 -45.12 -31.35
C GLU A 156 -15.38 -46.64 -31.35
N GLU A 157 -15.85 -47.20 -30.23
CA GLU A 157 -16.27 -48.60 -30.18
C GLU A 157 -17.50 -48.87 -31.05
N ALA A 158 -18.46 -47.96 -31.12
CA ALA A 158 -19.64 -48.09 -31.96
C ALA A 158 -19.26 -48.03 -33.45
N ASP A 159 -18.42 -47.07 -33.86
CA ASP A 159 -17.97 -46.91 -35.24
C ASP A 159 -17.20 -48.16 -35.73
N ARG A 160 -16.31 -48.72 -34.90
CA ARG A 160 -15.62 -49.99 -35.21
C ARG A 160 -16.60 -51.16 -35.40
N LYS A 161 -17.68 -51.22 -34.59
CA LYS A 161 -18.74 -52.24 -34.73
C LYS A 161 -19.57 -52.01 -35.99
N TYR A 162 -19.87 -50.77 -36.36
CA TYR A 162 -20.55 -50.44 -37.62
C TYR A 162 -19.70 -50.78 -38.84
N GLU A 163 -18.39 -50.49 -38.83
CA GLU A 163 -17.46 -50.94 -39.87
C GLU A 163 -17.44 -52.46 -40.03
N GLU A 164 -17.37 -53.20 -38.91
CA GLU A 164 -17.42 -54.67 -38.95
C GLU A 164 -18.73 -55.20 -39.55
N VAL A 165 -19.87 -54.59 -39.23
CA VAL A 165 -21.18 -54.97 -39.77
C VAL A 165 -21.26 -54.62 -41.26
N ALA A 166 -20.83 -53.44 -41.67
CA ALA A 166 -20.81 -53.02 -43.08
C ALA A 166 -19.92 -53.93 -43.94
N ARG A 167 -18.73 -54.30 -43.44
CA ARG A 167 -17.84 -55.26 -44.13
C ARG A 167 -18.48 -56.66 -44.27
N LYS A 168 -19.24 -57.11 -43.27
CA LYS A 168 -19.99 -58.39 -43.32
C LYS A 168 -21.18 -58.32 -44.28
N LEU A 169 -21.88 -57.19 -44.31
CA LEU A 169 -23.01 -56.91 -45.21
C LEU A 169 -22.57 -57.04 -46.68
N VAL A 170 -21.51 -56.34 -47.09
CA VAL A 170 -20.98 -56.37 -48.47
C VAL A 170 -20.57 -57.77 -48.91
N ILE A 171 -20.05 -58.61 -48.00
CA ILE A 171 -19.73 -60.01 -48.31
C ILE A 171 -21.01 -60.82 -48.53
N LEU A 172 -22.04 -60.62 -47.70
CA LEU A 172 -23.33 -61.32 -47.82
C LEU A 172 -24.13 -60.88 -49.05
N GLU A 173 -24.06 -59.61 -49.43
CA GLU A 173 -24.64 -59.08 -50.67
C GLU A 173 -23.98 -59.75 -51.89
N GLY A 174 -22.65 -59.78 -51.94
CA GLY A 174 -21.91 -60.49 -53.00
C GLY A 174 -22.06 -62.01 -52.96
N ASP A 175 -22.42 -62.63 -51.83
CA ASP A 175 -22.82 -64.06 -51.75
C ASP A 175 -24.26 -64.27 -52.27
N LEU A 176 -25.16 -63.32 -52.02
CA LEU A 176 -26.54 -63.34 -52.50
C LEU A 176 -26.61 -63.21 -54.03
N GLU A 177 -25.94 -62.21 -54.62
CA GLU A 177 -25.83 -62.04 -56.08
C GLU A 177 -25.39 -63.33 -56.77
N ARG A 178 -24.31 -63.95 -56.28
CA ARG A 178 -23.78 -65.24 -56.80
C ARG A 178 -24.70 -66.44 -56.55
N SER A 179 -25.70 -66.31 -55.69
CA SER A 179 -26.75 -67.31 -55.47
C SER A 179 -27.94 -67.08 -56.42
N GLU A 180 -28.28 -65.82 -56.67
CA GLU A 180 -29.31 -65.39 -57.61
C GLU A 180 -28.91 -65.70 -59.06
N GLU A 181 -27.69 -65.37 -59.49
CA GLU A 181 -27.14 -65.79 -60.81
C GLU A 181 -27.26 -67.31 -61.03
N ARG A 182 -27.03 -68.12 -59.99
CA ARG A 182 -27.15 -69.58 -60.05
C ARG A 182 -28.61 -70.03 -60.13
N ALA A 183 -29.51 -69.34 -59.44
CA ALA A 183 -30.94 -69.60 -59.52
C ALA A 183 -31.49 -69.25 -60.91
N GLU A 184 -31.10 -68.10 -61.49
CA GLU A 184 -31.47 -67.71 -62.86
C GLU A 184 -31.01 -68.74 -63.88
N VAL A 185 -29.76 -69.22 -63.80
CA VAL A 185 -29.22 -70.28 -64.69
C VAL A 185 -29.96 -71.61 -64.49
N ALA A 186 -30.31 -71.97 -63.25
CA ALA A 186 -31.09 -73.18 -62.97
C ALA A 186 -32.52 -73.07 -63.51
N GLU A 187 -33.20 -71.95 -63.32
CA GLU A 187 -34.53 -71.68 -63.89
C GLU A 187 -34.49 -71.68 -65.42
N ALA A 188 -33.52 -71.03 -66.04
CA ALA A 188 -33.35 -71.05 -67.49
C ALA A 188 -33.22 -72.51 -68.00
N ARG A 189 -32.45 -73.35 -67.30
CA ARG A 189 -32.30 -74.76 -67.65
C ARG A 189 -33.58 -75.58 -67.42
N VAL A 190 -34.40 -75.23 -66.42
CA VAL A 190 -35.74 -75.83 -66.25
C VAL A 190 -36.65 -75.43 -67.41
N ARG A 191 -36.68 -74.15 -67.80
CA ARG A 191 -37.49 -73.65 -68.92
C ARG A 191 -37.08 -74.32 -70.26
N GLU A 192 -35.79 -74.51 -70.50
CA GLU A 192 -35.29 -75.29 -71.65
C GLU A 192 -35.84 -76.73 -71.65
N LEU A 193 -35.81 -77.42 -70.51
CA LEU A 193 -36.32 -78.79 -70.37
C LEU A 193 -37.86 -78.86 -70.47
N GLU A 194 -38.58 -77.84 -70.01
CA GLU A 194 -40.03 -77.70 -70.20
C GLU A 194 -40.40 -77.45 -71.67
N GLU A 195 -39.61 -76.67 -72.41
CA GLU A 195 -39.76 -76.51 -73.86
C GLU A 195 -39.40 -77.79 -74.63
N GLU A 196 -38.31 -78.48 -74.29
CA GLU A 196 -37.97 -79.79 -74.87
C GLU A 196 -39.10 -80.81 -74.63
N LEU A 197 -39.64 -80.88 -73.40
CA LEU A 197 -40.76 -81.75 -73.06
C LEU A 197 -42.03 -81.36 -73.85
N ARG A 198 -42.35 -80.08 -73.92
CA ARG A 198 -43.50 -79.55 -74.68
C ARG A 198 -43.38 -79.82 -76.18
N LEU A 199 -42.18 -79.71 -76.75
CA LEU A 199 -41.91 -80.05 -78.14
C LEU A 199 -42.00 -81.56 -78.38
N MET A 200 -41.53 -82.39 -77.45
CA MET A 200 -41.71 -83.85 -77.51
C MET A 200 -43.19 -84.25 -77.44
N ASP A 201 -43.95 -83.58 -76.58
CA ASP A 201 -45.39 -83.79 -76.41
C ASP A 201 -46.20 -83.29 -77.62
N GLN A 202 -45.77 -82.18 -78.24
CA GLN A 202 -46.27 -81.72 -79.54
C GLN A 202 -45.90 -82.69 -80.68
N ASN A 203 -44.68 -83.23 -80.70
CA ASN A 203 -44.25 -84.20 -81.71
C ASN A 203 -45.06 -85.51 -81.63
N MET A 204 -45.39 -85.99 -80.42
CA MET A 204 -46.31 -87.11 -80.24
C MET A 204 -47.72 -86.78 -80.74
N LYS A 205 -48.22 -85.57 -80.50
CA LYS A 205 -49.53 -85.10 -81.01
C LYS A 205 -49.54 -84.91 -82.53
N SER A 206 -48.45 -84.45 -83.14
CA SER A 206 -48.30 -84.34 -84.60
C SER A 206 -48.23 -85.73 -85.26
N MET A 207 -47.52 -86.70 -84.66
CA MET A 207 -47.56 -88.10 -85.13
C MET A 207 -48.95 -88.75 -84.99
N MET A 208 -49.87 -88.17 -84.22
CA MET A 208 -51.28 -88.60 -84.17
C MET A 208 -52.19 -87.86 -85.16
N CYS A 209 -51.77 -86.71 -85.71
CA CYS A 209 -52.63 -85.79 -86.46
C CYS A 209 -51.87 -85.04 -87.59
N GLY A 210 -51.60 -85.71 -88.72
CA GLY A 210 -51.30 -85.01 -89.97
C GLY A 210 -50.39 -85.74 -90.96
N GLU A 211 -50.90 -85.94 -92.17
CA GLU A 211 -50.09 -85.95 -93.39
C GLU A 211 -49.72 -84.50 -93.78
N GLU A 212 -48.69 -84.33 -94.61
CA GLU A 212 -48.27 -83.10 -95.34
C GLU A 212 -47.81 -81.82 -94.57
N GLU A 213 -46.50 -81.55 -94.72
CA GLU A 213 -45.85 -80.27 -95.11
C GLU A 213 -46.18 -78.93 -94.36
N VAL A 214 -45.30 -78.27 -93.60
CA VAL A 214 -43.93 -77.69 -93.82
C VAL A 214 -43.93 -76.16 -94.03
N LEU A 215 -43.14 -75.41 -93.21
CA LEU A 215 -42.07 -74.44 -93.63
C LEU A 215 -41.78 -73.26 -92.63
N ASN A 216 -40.60 -73.26 -91.96
CA ASN A 216 -39.76 -72.11 -91.49
C ASN A 216 -40.35 -71.03 -90.51
N CYS A 217 -39.65 -70.15 -89.74
CA CYS A 217 -38.27 -69.92 -89.18
C CYS A 217 -38.34 -68.62 -88.29
N THR A 218 -37.43 -68.14 -87.39
CA THR A 218 -36.16 -68.55 -86.71
C THR A 218 -35.72 -67.50 -85.63
N LYS A 219 -34.75 -67.86 -84.75
CA LYS A 219 -33.72 -66.99 -84.05
C LYS A 219 -34.04 -66.17 -82.77
N LYS A 220 -33.60 -66.72 -81.61
CA LYS A 220 -32.51 -66.26 -80.69
C LYS A 220 -32.40 -64.82 -80.08
N THR A 221 -32.46 -64.78 -78.73
CA THR A 221 -31.54 -64.12 -77.74
C THR A 221 -31.54 -62.56 -77.64
N PRO A 222 -30.77 -61.87 -76.74
CA PRO A 222 -31.29 -61.40 -75.43
C PRO A 222 -30.89 -59.94 -75.05
N ASP A 223 -30.94 -59.64 -73.74
CA ASP A 223 -30.33 -58.49 -73.01
C ASP A 223 -30.93 -57.08 -73.10
N SER A 224 -31.05 -56.42 -71.93
CA SER A 224 -30.83 -54.97 -71.70
C SER A 224 -30.90 -54.61 -70.20
N LYS A 225 -29.84 -54.89 -69.42
CA LYS A 225 -29.59 -54.17 -68.15
C LYS A 225 -29.21 -52.73 -68.48
N SER A 226 -30.16 -51.79 -68.43
CA SER A 226 -29.96 -50.41 -68.90
C SER A 226 -30.76 -49.33 -68.15
N GLY A 227 -31.45 -49.66 -67.05
CA GLY A 227 -32.13 -48.67 -66.21
C GLY A 227 -31.34 -48.33 -64.94
N ASP A 228 -30.93 -49.38 -64.23
CA ASP A 228 -30.51 -49.32 -62.82
C ASP A 228 -29.25 -48.45 -62.64
N LEU A 229 -28.26 -48.65 -63.52
CA LEU A 229 -27.02 -47.86 -63.55
C LEU A 229 -27.23 -46.35 -63.79
N GLU A 230 -28.32 -45.93 -64.43
CA GLU A 230 -28.59 -44.49 -64.68
C GLU A 230 -29.27 -43.83 -63.46
N GLU A 231 -30.06 -44.58 -62.68
CA GLU A 231 -30.65 -44.11 -61.43
C GLU A 231 -29.63 -44.11 -60.27
N GLU A 232 -28.75 -45.11 -60.21
CA GLU A 232 -27.61 -45.12 -59.27
C GLU A 232 -26.67 -43.94 -59.49
N LEU A 233 -26.25 -43.68 -60.75
CA LEU A 233 -25.39 -42.53 -61.10
C LEU A 233 -25.98 -41.19 -60.62
N LYS A 234 -27.31 -41.06 -60.71
CA LYS A 234 -28.06 -39.87 -60.29
C LYS A 234 -28.09 -39.71 -58.77
N ASN A 235 -28.28 -40.81 -58.03
CA ASN A 235 -28.24 -40.82 -56.57
C ASN A 235 -26.82 -40.54 -56.03
N VAL A 236 -25.80 -41.17 -56.62
CA VAL A 236 -24.38 -40.89 -56.31
C VAL A 236 -24.05 -39.41 -56.59
N THR A 237 -24.47 -38.86 -57.73
CA THR A 237 -24.23 -37.44 -58.08
C THR A 237 -24.88 -36.47 -57.10
N ASN A 238 -26.06 -36.79 -56.56
CA ASN A 238 -26.74 -35.95 -55.57
C ASN A 238 -26.06 -36.01 -54.20
N ASN A 239 -25.64 -37.21 -53.76
CA ASN A 239 -24.90 -37.38 -52.51
C ASN A 239 -23.54 -36.66 -52.55
N LEU A 240 -22.82 -36.75 -53.68
CA LEU A 240 -21.51 -36.11 -53.86
C LEU A 240 -21.62 -34.58 -53.69
N LYS A 241 -22.62 -33.94 -54.31
CA LYS A 241 -22.90 -32.50 -54.14
C LYS A 241 -23.28 -32.12 -52.71
N SER A 242 -23.98 -32.99 -51.99
CA SER A 242 -24.30 -32.75 -50.58
C SER A 242 -23.06 -32.80 -49.69
N LEU A 243 -22.11 -33.68 -50.00
CA LEU A 243 -20.83 -33.80 -49.29
C LEU A 243 -19.89 -32.62 -49.61
N GLU A 244 -19.80 -32.19 -50.87
CA GLU A 244 -19.06 -30.98 -51.28
C GLU A 244 -19.54 -29.73 -50.52
N ALA A 245 -20.87 -29.49 -50.52
CA ALA A 245 -21.49 -28.37 -49.82
C ALA A 245 -21.45 -28.48 -48.28
N GLN A 246 -21.01 -29.61 -47.74
CA GLN A 246 -20.76 -29.82 -46.32
C GLN A 246 -19.28 -29.66 -45.97
N ALA A 247 -18.36 -30.10 -46.83
CA ALA A 247 -16.92 -29.87 -46.72
C ALA A 247 -16.59 -28.37 -46.75
N GLU A 248 -17.16 -27.61 -47.70
CA GLU A 248 -16.98 -26.15 -47.79
C GLU A 248 -17.43 -25.43 -46.51
N LYS A 249 -18.51 -25.90 -45.87
CA LYS A 249 -18.99 -25.37 -44.57
C LYS A 249 -18.11 -25.74 -43.38
N TYR A 250 -17.30 -26.79 -43.47
CA TYR A 250 -16.32 -27.12 -42.44
C TYR A 250 -15.04 -26.32 -42.60
N SER A 251 -14.52 -26.15 -43.82
CA SER A 251 -13.40 -25.23 -44.11
C SER A 251 -13.71 -23.81 -43.64
N GLN A 252 -14.89 -23.25 -43.97
CA GLN A 252 -15.32 -21.92 -43.49
C GLN A 252 -15.57 -21.81 -41.96
N LYS A 253 -15.41 -22.90 -41.20
CA LYS A 253 -15.35 -22.90 -39.73
C LYS A 253 -13.91 -23.06 -39.24
N GLU A 254 -13.12 -23.90 -39.89
CA GLU A 254 -11.69 -24.08 -39.65
C GLU A 254 -10.95 -22.75 -39.76
N ASP A 255 -11.15 -22.01 -40.85
CA ASP A 255 -10.58 -20.66 -41.06
C ASP A 255 -10.89 -19.70 -39.90
N LYS A 256 -12.12 -19.76 -39.37
CA LYS A 256 -12.60 -18.88 -38.29
C LYS A 256 -12.05 -19.27 -36.93
N TYR A 257 -11.96 -20.57 -36.65
CA TYR A 257 -11.34 -21.05 -35.44
C TYR A 257 -9.83 -20.78 -35.45
N GLU A 258 -9.15 -20.85 -36.60
CA GLU A 258 -7.74 -20.47 -36.71
C GLU A 258 -7.54 -18.96 -36.46
N GLU A 259 -8.42 -18.10 -36.99
CA GLU A 259 -8.39 -16.65 -36.71
C GLU A 259 -8.73 -16.33 -35.24
N GLU A 260 -9.73 -16.97 -34.65
CA GLU A 260 -10.07 -16.83 -33.21
C GLU A 260 -8.91 -17.29 -32.31
N ILE A 261 -8.32 -18.46 -32.58
CA ILE A 261 -7.15 -18.99 -31.85
C ILE A 261 -5.98 -18.00 -31.93
N LYS A 262 -5.73 -17.42 -33.10
CA LYS A 262 -4.67 -16.42 -33.28
C LYS A 262 -4.92 -15.15 -32.46
N VAL A 263 -6.14 -14.60 -32.51
CA VAL A 263 -6.54 -13.41 -31.72
C VAL A 263 -6.46 -13.68 -30.21
N LEU A 264 -6.83 -14.89 -29.75
CA LEU A 264 -6.69 -15.28 -28.35
C LEU A 264 -5.21 -15.45 -27.95
N THR A 265 -4.39 -16.03 -28.83
CA THR A 265 -2.95 -16.24 -28.60
C THR A 265 -2.19 -14.92 -28.49
N ASP A 266 -2.52 -13.92 -29.29
CA ASP A 266 -1.86 -12.61 -29.22
C ASP A 266 -2.33 -11.79 -28.00
N LYS A 267 -3.62 -11.89 -27.62
CA LYS A 267 -4.13 -11.34 -26.35
C LYS A 267 -3.48 -11.99 -25.12
N LEU A 268 -3.17 -13.29 -25.17
CA LEU A 268 -2.48 -13.98 -24.08
C LEU A 268 -1.09 -13.38 -23.86
N LYS A 269 -0.31 -13.16 -24.92
CA LYS A 269 1.03 -12.52 -24.85
C LYS A 269 0.96 -11.09 -24.32
N GLU A 270 -0.06 -10.32 -24.69
CA GLU A 270 -0.28 -8.97 -24.13
C GLU A 270 -0.62 -9.03 -22.62
N ALA A 271 -1.33 -10.06 -22.16
CA ALA A 271 -1.61 -10.28 -20.74
C ALA A 271 -0.36 -10.75 -19.97
N GLU A 272 0.40 -11.71 -20.50
CA GLU A 272 1.65 -12.23 -19.94
C GLU A 272 2.70 -11.11 -19.76
N THR A 273 2.99 -10.35 -20.83
CA THR A 273 3.96 -9.24 -20.76
C THR A 273 3.53 -8.11 -19.83
N ARG A 274 2.21 -7.91 -19.65
CA ARG A 274 1.66 -6.98 -18.66
C ARG A 274 1.78 -7.52 -17.22
N ALA A 275 1.62 -8.82 -17.01
CA ALA A 275 1.82 -9.48 -15.73
C ALA A 275 3.29 -9.39 -15.29
N GLU A 276 4.25 -9.74 -16.16
CA GLU A 276 5.69 -9.59 -15.88
C GLU A 276 6.05 -8.16 -15.45
N PHE A 277 5.45 -7.14 -16.08
CA PHE A 277 5.71 -5.75 -15.73
C PHE A 277 5.12 -5.37 -14.35
N ALA A 278 3.96 -5.93 -14.00
CA ALA A 278 3.35 -5.75 -12.68
C ALA A 278 4.20 -6.43 -11.59
N GLU A 279 4.62 -7.68 -11.78
CA GLU A 279 5.51 -8.41 -10.86
C GLU A 279 6.83 -7.67 -10.63
N ARG A 280 7.49 -7.21 -11.70
CA ARG A 280 8.72 -6.38 -11.62
C ARG A 280 8.50 -4.99 -10.99
N SER A 281 7.25 -4.58 -10.79
CA SER A 281 6.89 -3.35 -10.07
C SER A 281 6.59 -3.63 -8.60
N VAL A 282 5.88 -4.73 -8.30
CA VAL A 282 5.65 -5.25 -6.95
C VAL A 282 6.98 -5.53 -6.25
N ALA A 283 7.87 -6.31 -6.86
CA ALA A 283 9.20 -6.63 -6.30
C ALA A 283 10.12 -5.42 -6.05
N LYS A 284 9.84 -4.25 -6.66
CA LYS A 284 10.53 -2.99 -6.35
C LYS A 284 9.88 -2.26 -5.17
N LEU A 285 8.55 -2.30 -5.07
CA LEU A 285 7.80 -1.71 -3.97
C LEU A 285 8.04 -2.48 -2.67
N GLU A 286 8.02 -3.82 -2.71
CA GLU A 286 8.38 -4.70 -1.60
C GLU A 286 9.76 -4.35 -1.05
N LYS A 287 10.80 -4.36 -1.89
CA LYS A 287 12.14 -3.92 -1.45
C LYS A 287 12.14 -2.48 -0.90
N THR A 288 11.35 -1.57 -1.46
CA THR A 288 11.28 -0.19 -0.95
C THR A 288 10.60 -0.12 0.42
N ILE A 289 9.68 -1.04 0.71
CA ILE A 289 9.08 -1.21 2.04
C ILE A 289 10.13 -1.78 3.00
N ASP A 290 10.84 -2.85 2.64
CA ASP A 290 11.95 -3.41 3.44
C ASP A 290 12.99 -2.32 3.82
N ASP A 291 13.47 -1.59 2.80
CA ASP A 291 14.41 -0.48 2.92
C ASP A 291 13.85 0.67 3.81
N LEU A 292 12.53 0.79 4.00
CA LEU A 292 11.90 1.80 4.87
C LEU A 292 11.60 1.28 6.28
N GLU A 293 11.24 0.01 6.44
CA GLU A 293 11.01 -0.62 7.74
C GLU A 293 12.31 -0.72 8.54
N GLU A 294 13.44 -1.06 7.91
CA GLU A 294 14.76 -1.04 8.56
C GLU A 294 15.11 0.36 9.11
N LYS A 295 14.88 1.41 8.31
CA LYS A 295 15.12 2.80 8.72
C LYS A 295 14.17 3.24 9.85
N LEU A 296 12.92 2.79 9.82
CA LEU A 296 11.95 3.05 10.88
C LEU A 296 12.29 2.31 12.19
N ALA A 297 12.89 1.12 12.11
CA ALA A 297 13.41 0.41 13.27
C ALA A 297 14.61 1.14 13.88
N GLN A 298 15.61 1.50 13.07
CA GLN A 298 16.78 2.25 13.53
C GLN A 298 16.38 3.60 14.18
N ALA A 299 15.48 4.36 13.54
CA ALA A 299 15.02 5.63 14.09
C ALA A 299 14.23 5.50 15.41
N LYS A 300 13.61 4.34 15.69
CA LYS A 300 12.98 4.04 16.98
C LYS A 300 14.01 3.67 18.05
N GLU A 301 15.06 2.95 17.69
CA GLU A 301 16.17 2.60 18.59
C GLU A 301 16.95 3.86 19.01
N GLU A 302 17.33 4.72 18.06
CA GLU A 302 17.96 6.03 18.33
C GLU A 302 17.07 6.93 19.20
N ASN A 303 15.75 6.87 19.03
CA ASN A 303 14.80 7.62 19.86
C ASN A 303 14.71 7.08 21.30
N LEU A 304 14.72 5.75 21.46
CA LEU A 304 14.75 5.09 22.78
C LEU A 304 16.03 5.40 23.55
N ASP A 305 17.18 5.41 22.89
CA ASP A 305 18.47 5.77 23.48
C ASP A 305 18.53 7.25 23.89
N MET A 306 18.02 8.17 23.04
CA MET A 306 17.89 9.58 23.42
C MET A 306 17.00 9.78 24.65
N HIS A 307 15.91 9.02 24.79
CA HIS A 307 15.06 9.05 25.98
C HIS A 307 15.78 8.54 27.23
N GLN A 308 16.52 7.42 27.14
CA GLN A 308 17.32 6.90 28.26
C GLN A 308 18.39 7.91 28.73
N VAL A 309 19.11 8.54 27.80
CA VAL A 309 20.12 9.57 28.10
C VAL A 309 19.49 10.82 28.73
N LEU A 310 18.31 11.24 28.26
CA LEU A 310 17.56 12.35 28.86
C LEU A 310 17.13 12.04 30.30
N ASP A 311 16.52 10.87 30.53
CA ASP A 311 16.08 10.45 31.87
C ASP A 311 17.25 10.33 32.84
N GLN A 312 18.40 9.80 32.38
CA GLN A 312 19.61 9.74 33.20
C GLN A 312 20.18 11.14 33.51
N THR A 313 20.18 12.06 32.54
CA THR A 313 20.62 13.45 32.75
C THR A 313 19.71 14.19 33.73
N LEU A 314 18.39 13.95 33.67
CA LEU A 314 17.42 14.49 34.62
C LEU A 314 17.59 13.88 36.02
N LEU A 315 17.95 12.61 36.13
CA LEU A 315 18.32 11.99 37.40
C LEU A 315 19.59 12.59 37.99
N GLU A 316 20.64 12.80 37.20
CA GLU A 316 21.88 13.44 37.66
C GLU A 316 21.64 14.87 38.14
N LEU A 317 20.82 15.66 37.42
CA LEU A 317 20.44 17.02 37.82
C LEU A 317 19.58 17.09 39.10
N ASN A 318 18.75 16.09 39.40
CA ASN A 318 17.95 16.04 40.62
C ASN A 318 18.74 15.58 41.87
N ASN A 319 20.01 15.19 41.72
CA ASN A 319 20.88 14.73 42.82
C ASN A 319 22.04 15.70 43.13
N LEU A 320 21.97 16.94 42.63
CA LEU A 320 22.95 18.02 42.80
C LEU A 320 22.43 19.16 43.69
#